data_AF-G2T236-F1
#
_entry.id   AF-G2T236-F1
#
_cell.length_a   1.000
_cell.length_b   1.000
_cell.length_c   1.000
_cell.angle_alpha   90.00
_cell.angle_beta   90.00
_cell.angle_gamma   90.00
#
_symmetry.space_group_name_H-M   'P 1'
#
loop_
_entity.id
_entity.type
_entity.pdbx_description
1 polymer ?
#
loop_
_entity_poly.entity_id
_entity_poly.type
_entity_poly.pdbx_seq_one_letter_code
_entity_poly.pdbx_strand_id
1 'polypeptide(L)'
;MICKKCGYDYPAKELKCPYCGEPNPLGEKWRNEENLARKETLLAKAKIIHSMPLYVADKVMNVILLVVVAVTAITILVLAIGVGLENIHITCQRNRASVQEAEELLAAEDYTGLYDYLHSYEVYGQEEFEKYTERVRLYDDDQAFMRDLFRIQEVLDWPTGQQMRPNWVKYVLLDGKDILEMETDFSYRGLEYEENKEYYDDMKQDVAAALLGTLEMTEEELADLMGMERDSEEMDELIRRIFERKGWDYEED
;
A
#
# COMPACT_ATOMS: atom_id res chain seq x y z
N MET A 1 -50.62 -13.67 42.70
CA MET A 1 -51.67 -12.64 42.83
C MET A 1 -52.64 -12.82 41.69
N ILE A 2 -53.94 -12.72 41.98
CA ILE A 2 -54.98 -13.01 40.98
C ILE A 2 -55.29 -11.73 40.19
N CYS A 3 -55.28 -11.84 38.86
CA CYS A 3 -55.67 -10.76 37.95
C CYS A 3 -57.14 -10.41 38.16
N LYS A 4 -57.42 -9.16 38.53
CA LYS A 4 -58.81 -8.70 38.75
C LYS A 4 -59.67 -8.72 37.47
N LYS A 5 -59.05 -8.76 36.28
CA LYS A 5 -59.75 -8.72 34.99
C LYS A 5 -60.04 -10.11 34.40
N CYS A 6 -59.07 -11.02 34.45
CA CYS A 6 -59.21 -12.35 33.84
C CYS A 6 -59.17 -13.52 34.84
N GLY A 7 -58.94 -13.26 36.13
CA GLY A 7 -58.86 -14.30 37.16
C GLY A 7 -57.60 -15.16 37.15
N TYR A 8 -56.66 -14.92 36.24
CA TYR A 8 -55.39 -15.66 36.16
C TYR A 8 -54.48 -15.34 37.36
N ASP A 9 -53.90 -16.36 38.00
CA ASP A 9 -52.93 -16.16 39.10
C ASP A 9 -51.50 -16.05 38.55
N TYR A 10 -50.80 -14.96 38.89
CA TYR A 10 -49.45 -14.68 38.40
C TYR A 10 -48.59 -13.99 39.48
N PRO A 11 -47.24 -14.06 39.39
CA PRO A 11 -46.36 -13.47 40.39
C PRO A 11 -46.53 -11.95 40.51
N ALA A 12 -46.45 -11.42 41.73
CA ALA A 12 -46.62 -9.99 41.97
C ALA A 12 -45.52 -9.10 41.39
N LYS A 13 -44.38 -9.68 40.99
CA LYS A 13 -43.26 -8.98 40.36
C LYS A 13 -43.47 -8.70 38.87
N GLU A 14 -44.37 -9.42 38.22
CA GLU A 14 -44.65 -9.22 36.79
C GLU A 14 -45.28 -7.85 36.55
N LEU A 15 -44.86 -7.12 35.52
CA LEU A 15 -45.35 -5.76 35.24
C LEU A 15 -46.76 -5.72 34.67
N LYS A 16 -47.19 -6.81 34.04
CA LYS A 16 -48.50 -6.97 33.42
C LYS A 16 -48.96 -8.40 33.62
N CYS A 17 -50.27 -8.63 33.61
CA CYS A 17 -50.82 -9.97 33.59
C CYS A 17 -50.39 -10.68 32.30
N PRO A 18 -49.73 -11.85 32.36
CA PRO A 18 -49.24 -12.54 31.16
C PRO A 18 -50.36 -12.98 30.20
N TYR A 19 -51.56 -13.19 30.73
CA TYR A 19 -52.68 -13.73 29.97
C TYR A 19 -53.51 -12.64 29.25
N CYS A 20 -53.84 -11.55 29.93
CA CYS A 20 -54.69 -10.49 29.36
C CYS A 20 -54.01 -9.13 29.18
N GLY A 21 -52.73 -9.01 29.55
CA GLY A 21 -51.93 -7.80 29.38
C GLY A 21 -52.26 -6.65 30.35
N GLU A 22 -53.18 -6.85 31.29
CA GLU A 22 -53.58 -5.82 32.25
C GLU A 22 -52.38 -5.38 33.11
N PRO A 23 -52.10 -4.07 33.26
CA PRO A 23 -51.02 -3.58 34.10
C PRO A 23 -51.12 -4.11 35.54
N ASN A 24 -49.97 -4.47 36.11
CA ASN A 24 -49.87 -4.88 37.50
C ASN A 24 -49.26 -3.75 38.34
N PRO A 25 -50.06 -3.03 39.15
CA PRO A 25 -49.55 -1.97 40.01
C PRO A 25 -48.50 -2.44 41.02
N LEU A 26 -48.57 -3.70 41.48
CA LEU A 26 -47.59 -4.25 42.43
C LEU A 26 -46.25 -4.52 41.75
N GLY A 27 -46.25 -4.99 40.50
CA GLY A 27 -45.04 -5.19 39.72
C GLY A 27 -44.38 -3.87 39.35
N GLU A 28 -45.17 -2.85 39.00
CA GLU A 28 -44.63 -1.51 38.74
C GLU A 28 -44.03 -0.88 40.00
N LYS A 29 -44.68 -1.05 41.16
CA LYS A 29 -44.14 -0.59 42.44
C LYS A 29 -42.81 -1.28 42.75
N TRP A 30 -42.75 -2.60 42.61
CA TRP A 30 -41.54 -3.38 42.82
C TRP A 30 -40.39 -2.94 41.91
N ARG A 31 -40.66 -2.73 40.61
CA ARG A 31 -39.67 -2.20 39.66
C ARG A 31 -39.19 -0.80 40.05
N ASN A 32 -40.08 0.05 40.54
CA ASN A 32 -39.70 1.40 40.97
C ASN A 32 -38.84 1.39 42.24
N GLU A 33 -39.15 0.51 43.20
CA GLU A 33 -38.33 0.29 44.40
C GLU A 33 -36.95 -0.26 44.05
N GLU A 34 -36.87 -1.24 43.14
CA GLU A 34 -35.58 -1.79 42.67
C GLU A 34 -34.74 -0.74 41.94
N ASN A 35 -35.37 0.05 41.05
CA ASN A 35 -34.70 1.13 40.35
C ASN A 35 -34.22 2.24 41.30
N LEU A 36 -34.96 2.53 42.38
CA LEU A 36 -34.55 3.48 43.39
C LEU A 36 -33.33 2.96 44.16
N ALA A 37 -33.37 1.70 44.62
CA ALA A 37 -32.23 1.06 45.30
C ALA A 37 -30.98 1.01 44.40
N ARG A 38 -31.16 0.75 43.10
CA ARG A 38 -30.06 0.80 42.12
C ARG A 38 -29.51 2.22 41.96
N LYS A 39 -30.35 3.25 41.94
CA LYS A 39 -29.90 4.65 41.89
C LYS A 39 -29.16 5.04 43.18
N GLU A 40 -29.67 4.64 44.34
CA GLU A 40 -29.04 4.91 45.63
C GLU A 40 -27.66 4.26 45.77
N THR A 41 -27.50 3.01 45.32
CA THR A 41 -26.19 2.33 45.30
C THR A 41 -25.20 2.99 44.35
N LEU A 42 -25.65 3.45 43.17
CA LEU A 42 -24.81 4.22 42.25
C LEU A 42 -24.40 5.58 42.84
N LEU A 43 -25.35 6.29 43.47
CA LEU A 43 -25.08 7.55 44.16
C LEU A 43 -24.13 7.35 45.35
N ALA A 44 -24.24 6.26 46.08
CA ALA A 44 -23.32 5.91 47.17
C ALA A 44 -21.90 5.65 46.65
N LYS A 45 -21.75 4.87 45.56
CA LYS A 45 -20.46 4.65 44.91
C LYS A 45 -19.85 5.95 44.36
N ALA A 46 -20.66 6.79 43.72
CA ALA A 46 -20.22 8.08 43.21
C ALA A 46 -19.79 9.02 44.35
N LYS A 47 -20.54 9.05 45.47
CA LYS A 47 -20.16 9.81 46.66
C LYS A 47 -18.84 9.33 47.24
N ILE A 48 -18.60 8.02 47.31
CA ILE A 48 -17.33 7.46 47.80
C ILE A 48 -16.16 7.92 46.92
N ILE A 49 -16.34 7.96 45.60
CA ILE A 49 -15.33 8.46 44.65
C ILE A 49 -15.11 9.97 44.85
N HIS A 50 -16.18 10.76 44.99
CA HIS A 50 -16.10 12.21 45.19
C HIS A 50 -15.63 12.62 46.60
N SER A 51 -15.81 11.77 47.60
CA SER A 51 -15.37 11.99 48.98
C SER A 51 -14.02 11.35 49.28
N MET A 52 -13.33 10.83 48.26
CA MET A 52 -11.97 10.32 48.41
C MET A 52 -11.09 11.51 48.83
N PRO A 53 -10.42 11.46 50.00
CA PRO A 53 -9.68 12.62 50.50
C PRO A 53 -8.61 13.00 49.48
N LEU A 54 -8.50 14.30 49.16
CA LEU A 54 -7.63 14.83 48.08
C LEU A 54 -6.20 14.25 48.15
N TYR A 55 -5.67 13.98 49.34
CA TYR A 55 -4.36 13.33 49.54
C TYR A 55 -4.24 11.92 48.93
N VAL A 56 -5.31 11.11 48.95
CA VAL A 56 -5.34 9.77 48.35
C VAL A 56 -5.45 9.89 46.84
N ALA A 57 -6.26 10.82 46.33
CA ALA A 57 -6.36 11.08 44.89
C ALA A 57 -5.01 11.56 44.33
N ASP A 58 -4.33 12.50 44.99
CA ASP A 58 -3.00 12.97 44.60
C ASP A 58 -1.94 11.87 44.65
N LYS A 59 -1.96 11.02 45.68
CA LYS A 59 -1.02 9.90 45.81
C LYS A 59 -1.24 8.85 44.73
N VAL A 60 -2.49 8.50 44.43
CA VAL A 60 -2.84 7.53 43.37
C VAL A 60 -2.51 8.12 41.99
N MET A 61 -2.83 9.38 41.73
CA MET A 61 -2.49 10.05 40.48
C MET A 61 -0.99 10.17 40.26
N ASN A 62 -0.21 10.51 41.29
CA ASN A 62 1.25 10.55 41.20
C ASN A 62 1.86 9.16 40.92
N VAL A 63 1.32 8.09 41.52
CA VAL A 63 1.75 6.72 41.22
C VAL A 63 1.40 6.34 39.79
N ILE A 64 0.19 6.64 39.31
CA ILE A 64 -0.20 6.39 37.92
C ILE A 64 0.71 7.16 36.96
N LEU A 65 0.98 8.44 37.23
CA LEU A 65 1.82 9.28 36.40
C LEU A 65 3.27 8.77 36.37
N LEU A 66 3.80 8.33 37.51
CA LEU A 66 5.11 7.68 37.60
C LEU A 66 5.16 6.39 36.77
N VAL A 67 4.13 5.54 36.86
CA VAL A 67 4.04 4.30 36.07
C VAL A 67 3.98 4.63 34.57
N VAL A 68 3.18 5.61 34.17
CA VAL A 68 3.10 6.03 32.76
C VAL A 68 4.45 6.53 32.26
N VAL A 69 5.13 7.38 33.04
CA VAL A 69 6.47 7.87 32.68
C VAL A 69 7.47 6.73 32.59
N ALA A 70 7.45 5.78 33.54
CA ALA A 70 8.33 4.62 33.54
C ALA A 70 8.09 3.72 32.33
N VAL A 71 6.83 3.40 32.01
CA VAL A 71 6.47 2.61 30.83
C VAL A 71 6.88 3.33 29.55
N THR A 72 6.64 4.64 29.46
CA THR A 72 7.02 5.43 28.28
C THR A 72 8.53 5.44 28.09
N ALA A 73 9.30 5.62 29.17
CA ALA A 73 10.76 5.57 29.13
C ALA A 73 11.28 4.18 28.70
N ILE A 74 10.66 3.10 29.19
CA ILE A 74 11.00 1.72 28.78
C ILE A 74 10.69 1.53 27.30
N THR A 75 9.53 1.98 26.81
CA THR A 75 9.18 1.86 25.39
C THR A 75 10.18 2.60 24.50
N ILE A 76 10.56 3.84 24.87
CA ILE A 76 11.58 4.60 24.14
C ILE A 76 12.92 3.86 24.13
N LEU A 77 13.32 3.27 25.26
CA LEU A 77 14.57 2.53 25.37
C LEU A 77 14.57 1.26 24.50
N VAL A 78 13.46 0.51 24.47
CA VAL A 78 13.31 -0.65 23.59
C VAL A 78 13.39 -0.25 22.12
N LEU A 79 12.72 0.84 21.72
CA LEU A 79 12.79 1.35 20.35
C LEU A 79 14.22 1.79 19.98
N ALA A 80 14.91 2.50 20.87
CA ALA A 80 16.28 2.94 20.63
C ALA A 80 17.26 1.76 20.48
N ILE A 81 17.09 0.71 21.29
CA ILE A 81 17.88 -0.53 21.14
C ILE A 81 17.57 -1.23 19.82
N GLY A 82 16.29 -1.32 19.44
CA GLY A 82 15.88 -1.89 18.16
C GLY A 82 16.54 -1.20 16.97
N VAL A 83 16.42 0.12 16.89
CA VAL A 83 17.06 0.94 15.85
C VAL A 83 18.59 0.80 15.89
N GLY A 84 19.19 0.74 17.08
CA GLY A 84 20.63 0.54 17.23
C GLY A 84 21.12 -0.80 16.68
N LEU A 85 20.39 -1.89 16.95
CA LEU A 85 20.72 -3.23 16.45
C LEU A 85 20.56 -3.33 14.93
N GLU A 86 19.51 -2.74 14.39
CA GLU A 86 19.25 -2.69 12.94
C GLU A 86 20.35 -1.93 12.20
N ASN A 87 20.75 -0.75 12.71
CA ASN A 87 21.87 0.00 12.15
C ASN A 87 23.18 -0.79 12.16
N ILE A 88 23.46 -1.54 13.23
CA ILE A 88 24.64 -2.41 13.30
C ILE A 88 24.55 -3.53 12.26
N HIS A 89 23.37 -4.12 12.09
CA HIS A 89 23.15 -5.17 11.09
C HIS A 89 23.40 -4.64 9.67
N ILE A 90 22.76 -3.54 9.30
CA ILE A 90 22.92 -2.87 8.00
C ILE A 90 24.39 -2.53 7.75
N THR A 91 25.05 -1.90 8.72
CA THR A 91 26.49 -1.55 8.61
C THR A 91 27.35 -2.80 8.40
N CYS A 92 27.06 -3.89 9.11
CA CYS A 92 27.81 -5.13 8.98
C CYS A 92 27.60 -5.79 7.61
N GLN A 93 26.38 -5.74 7.07
CA GLN A 93 26.08 -6.23 5.73
C GLN A 93 26.83 -5.41 4.67
N ARG A 94 26.70 -4.08 4.70
CA ARG A 94 27.40 -3.19 3.76
C ARG A 94 28.91 -3.42 3.74
N ASN A 95 29.54 -3.58 4.90
CA ASN A 95 30.98 -3.84 5.01
C ASN A 95 31.43 -5.19 4.42
N ARG A 96 30.50 -6.11 4.14
CA ARG A 96 30.78 -7.38 3.47
C ARG A 96 30.59 -7.33 1.97
N ALA A 97 29.95 -6.28 1.45
CA ALA A 97 29.75 -6.12 0.02
C ALA A 97 31.11 -5.96 -0.67
N SER A 98 31.26 -6.70 -1.76
CA SER A 98 32.39 -6.64 -2.69
C SER A 98 31.94 -6.01 -4.01
N VAL A 99 32.62 -4.94 -4.43
CA VAL A 99 32.42 -4.37 -5.78
C VAL A 99 32.78 -5.40 -6.85
N GLN A 100 33.76 -6.27 -6.60
CA GLN A 100 34.15 -7.31 -7.55
C GLN A 100 33.03 -8.31 -7.82
N GLU A 101 32.27 -8.71 -6.79
CA GLU A 101 31.16 -9.64 -6.97
C GLU A 101 30.02 -9.00 -7.79
N ALA A 102 29.74 -7.72 -7.55
CA ALA A 102 28.81 -6.95 -8.38
C ALA A 102 29.28 -6.84 -9.84
N GLU A 103 30.57 -6.65 -10.08
CA GLU A 103 31.15 -6.62 -11.43
C GLU A 103 31.08 -7.99 -12.12
N GLU A 104 31.28 -9.08 -11.39
CA GLU A 104 31.16 -10.44 -11.92
C GLU A 104 29.70 -10.75 -12.33
N LEU A 105 28.72 -10.34 -11.51
CA LEU A 105 27.30 -10.45 -11.84
C LEU A 105 26.92 -9.59 -13.05
N LEU A 106 27.43 -8.34 -13.10
CA LEU A 106 27.24 -7.43 -14.23
C LEU A 106 27.81 -8.02 -15.53
N ALA A 107 29.05 -8.53 -15.49
CA ALA A 107 29.72 -9.12 -16.65
C ALA A 107 29.08 -10.45 -17.10
N ALA A 108 28.41 -11.16 -16.19
CA ALA A 108 27.61 -12.34 -16.50
C ALA A 108 26.20 -11.99 -17.01
N GLU A 109 25.84 -10.71 -17.07
CA GLU A 109 24.50 -10.21 -17.39
C GLU A 109 23.40 -10.78 -16.46
N ASP A 110 23.78 -11.19 -15.25
CA ASP A 110 22.85 -11.68 -14.23
C ASP A 110 22.27 -10.51 -13.43
N TYR A 111 21.39 -9.73 -14.08
CA TYR A 111 20.80 -8.54 -13.47
C TYR A 111 19.85 -8.85 -12.32
N THR A 112 19.22 -10.03 -12.32
CA THR A 112 18.38 -10.48 -11.20
C THR A 112 19.26 -10.82 -10.00
N GLY A 113 20.36 -11.56 -10.21
CA GLY A 113 21.36 -11.81 -9.17
C GLY A 113 22.00 -10.51 -8.66
N LEU A 114 22.25 -9.54 -9.55
CA LEU A 114 22.76 -8.22 -9.18
C LEU A 114 21.76 -7.43 -8.33
N TYR A 115 20.47 -7.44 -8.67
CA TYR A 115 19.41 -6.84 -7.85
C TYR A 115 19.38 -7.45 -6.45
N ASP A 116 19.35 -8.77 -6.36
CA ASP A 116 19.30 -9.51 -5.09
C ASP A 116 20.56 -9.24 -4.25
N TYR A 117 21.72 -9.19 -4.89
CA TYR A 117 22.99 -8.87 -4.27
C TYR A 117 22.96 -7.46 -3.64
N LEU A 118 22.61 -6.42 -4.40
CA LEU A 118 22.59 -5.04 -3.92
C LEU A 118 21.62 -4.85 -2.74
N HIS A 119 20.45 -5.51 -2.77
CA HIS A 119 19.48 -5.45 -1.69
C HIS A 119 19.92 -6.26 -0.47
N SER A 120 20.46 -7.46 -0.65
CA SER A 120 20.89 -8.33 0.46
C SER A 120 22.01 -7.72 1.30
N TYR A 121 22.88 -6.93 0.68
CA TYR A 121 23.96 -6.21 1.34
C TYR A 121 23.62 -4.76 1.71
N GLU A 122 22.39 -4.30 1.45
CA GLU A 122 21.93 -2.93 1.73
C GLU A 122 22.79 -1.86 1.03
N VAL A 123 23.33 -2.17 -0.15
CA VAL A 123 24.22 -1.30 -0.94
C VAL A 123 23.55 -0.68 -2.18
N TYR A 124 22.24 -0.89 -2.37
CA TYR A 124 21.48 -0.23 -3.42
C TYR A 124 21.56 1.31 -3.28
N GLY A 125 22.01 1.97 -4.34
CA GLY A 125 22.21 3.42 -4.40
C GLY A 125 23.27 3.95 -3.42
N GLN A 126 24.14 3.09 -2.88
CA GLN A 126 25.25 3.53 -2.03
C GLN A 126 26.49 3.85 -2.88
N GLU A 127 27.34 4.73 -2.36
CA GLU A 127 28.65 5.06 -2.94
C GLU A 127 29.41 3.78 -3.33
N GLU A 128 30.12 3.82 -4.45
CA GLU A 128 30.80 2.68 -5.11
C GLU A 128 29.87 1.66 -5.81
N PHE A 129 28.56 1.63 -5.49
CA PHE A 129 27.58 0.70 -6.07
C PHE A 129 26.53 1.35 -6.98
N GLU A 130 26.59 2.67 -7.14
CA GLU A 130 25.67 3.49 -7.95
C GLU A 130 25.58 3.00 -9.41
N LYS A 131 26.70 2.63 -10.05
CA LYS A 131 26.74 2.08 -11.42
C LYS A 131 25.85 0.84 -11.57
N TYR A 132 25.94 -0.09 -10.62
CA TYR A 132 25.16 -1.34 -10.64
C TYR A 132 23.69 -1.07 -10.34
N THR A 133 23.44 -0.11 -9.44
CA THR A 133 22.08 0.35 -9.12
C THR A 133 21.42 0.96 -10.35
N GLU A 134 22.15 1.78 -11.11
CA GLU A 134 21.68 2.31 -12.39
C GLU A 134 21.42 1.19 -13.40
N ARG A 135 22.33 0.22 -13.58
CA ARG A 135 22.11 -0.92 -14.48
C ARG A 135 20.84 -1.70 -14.13
N VAL A 136 20.66 -2.03 -12.86
CA VAL A 136 19.50 -2.80 -12.38
C VAL A 136 18.21 -2.03 -12.62
N ARG A 137 18.19 -0.71 -12.42
CA ARG A 137 17.01 0.13 -12.74
C ARG A 137 16.67 0.07 -14.23
N LEU A 138 17.68 0.16 -15.11
CA LEU A 138 17.46 0.05 -16.55
C LEU A 138 16.89 -1.31 -16.93
N TYR A 139 17.42 -2.39 -16.35
CA TYR A 139 16.89 -3.72 -16.54
C TYR A 139 15.44 -3.86 -16.05
N ASP A 140 15.11 -3.33 -14.86
CA ASP A 140 13.75 -3.37 -14.33
C ASP A 140 12.74 -2.62 -15.23
N ASP A 141 13.14 -1.47 -15.78
CA ASP A 141 12.34 -0.70 -16.72
C ASP A 141 12.12 -1.48 -18.04
N ASP A 142 13.19 -2.07 -18.60
CA ASP A 142 13.09 -2.95 -19.78
C ASP A 142 12.15 -4.13 -19.53
N GLN A 143 12.29 -4.81 -18.39
CA GLN A 143 11.43 -5.94 -18.04
C GLN A 143 9.96 -5.52 -17.86
N ALA A 144 9.69 -4.32 -17.35
CA ALA A 144 8.35 -3.79 -17.25
C ALA A 144 7.72 -3.59 -18.63
N PHE A 145 8.45 -2.92 -19.52
CA PHE A 145 8.04 -2.74 -20.92
C PHE A 145 7.80 -4.08 -21.62
N MET A 146 8.76 -5.00 -21.52
CA MET A 146 8.69 -6.30 -22.18
C MET A 146 7.52 -7.14 -21.65
N ARG A 147 7.27 -7.14 -20.34
CA ARG A 147 6.10 -7.82 -19.75
C ARG A 147 4.80 -7.33 -20.37
N ASP A 148 4.64 -6.02 -20.51
CA ASP A 148 3.40 -5.43 -21.01
C ASP A 148 3.28 -5.60 -22.53
N LEU A 149 4.39 -5.55 -23.26
CA LEU A 149 4.45 -5.89 -24.69
C LEU A 149 4.11 -7.37 -24.94
N PHE A 150 4.65 -8.29 -24.15
CA PHE A 150 4.36 -9.73 -24.26
C PHE A 150 2.87 -10.01 -24.08
N ARG A 151 2.19 -9.27 -23.21
CA ARG A 151 0.75 -9.39 -23.01
C ARG A 151 -0.04 -9.03 -24.28
N ILE A 152 0.42 -8.02 -25.03
CA ILE A 152 -0.16 -7.67 -26.33
C ILE A 152 0.16 -8.77 -27.34
N GLN A 153 1.42 -9.21 -27.43
CA GLN A 153 1.86 -10.24 -28.36
C GLN A 153 1.12 -11.57 -28.17
N GLU A 154 0.86 -11.99 -26.94
CA GLU A 154 0.10 -13.22 -26.64
C GLU A 154 -1.28 -13.21 -27.32
N VAL A 155 -1.97 -12.06 -27.31
CA VAL A 155 -3.27 -11.92 -27.97
C VAL A 155 -3.16 -11.95 -29.50
N LEU A 156 -2.06 -11.42 -30.04
CA LEU A 156 -1.82 -11.40 -31.48
C LEU A 156 -1.44 -12.77 -32.03
N ASP A 157 -0.57 -13.49 -31.32
CA ASP A 157 -0.06 -14.79 -31.74
C ASP A 157 -1.07 -15.91 -31.44
N TRP A 158 -1.89 -15.76 -30.40
CA TRP A 158 -2.85 -16.77 -29.96
C TRP A 158 -4.24 -16.15 -29.69
N PRO A 159 -5.02 -15.84 -30.75
CA PRO A 159 -6.32 -15.20 -30.61
C PRO A 159 -7.37 -16.18 -30.09
N THR A 160 -7.48 -16.34 -28.77
CA THR A 160 -8.49 -17.18 -28.09
C THR A 160 -9.87 -16.51 -27.99
N GLY A 161 -10.15 -15.55 -28.86
CA GLY A 161 -11.31 -14.66 -28.73
C GLY A 161 -11.17 -13.61 -27.62
N GLN A 162 -9.97 -13.44 -27.06
CA GLN A 162 -9.66 -12.35 -26.15
C GLN A 162 -9.52 -11.05 -26.95
N GLN A 163 -10.30 -10.04 -26.58
CA GLN A 163 -10.23 -8.72 -27.18
C GLN A 163 -9.04 -7.94 -26.62
N MET A 164 -8.40 -7.13 -27.48
CA MET A 164 -7.35 -6.21 -27.06
C MET A 164 -7.93 -5.14 -26.13
N ARG A 165 -7.18 -4.75 -25.09
CA ARG A 165 -7.64 -3.75 -24.13
C ARG A 165 -6.87 -2.43 -24.28
N PRO A 166 -7.55 -1.27 -24.34
CA PRO A 166 -6.88 0.04 -24.45
C PRO A 166 -5.84 0.26 -23.36
N ASN A 167 -6.15 -0.15 -22.13
CA ASN A 167 -5.23 -0.05 -20.99
C ASN A 167 -3.91 -0.81 -21.18
N TRP A 168 -3.88 -1.92 -21.93
CA TRP A 168 -2.62 -2.64 -22.19
C TRP A 168 -1.73 -1.87 -23.16
N VAL A 169 -2.33 -1.31 -24.21
CA VAL A 169 -1.60 -0.42 -25.15
C VAL A 169 -1.11 0.81 -24.40
N LYS A 170 -1.92 1.40 -23.53
CA LYS A 170 -1.52 2.53 -22.68
C LYS A 170 -0.29 2.21 -21.84
N TYR A 171 -0.24 1.05 -21.16
CA TYR A 171 0.92 0.68 -20.36
C TYR A 171 2.20 0.55 -21.21
N VAL A 172 2.12 -0.11 -22.37
CA VAL A 172 3.27 -0.23 -23.27
C VAL A 172 3.76 1.14 -23.78
N LEU A 173 2.84 2.05 -24.12
CA LEU A 173 3.18 3.41 -24.53
C LEU A 173 3.84 4.20 -23.39
N LEU A 174 3.33 4.08 -22.16
CA LEU A 174 3.86 4.79 -21.00
C LEU A 174 5.24 4.25 -20.58
N ASP A 175 5.41 2.94 -20.50
CA ASP A 175 6.69 2.32 -20.16
C ASP A 175 7.74 2.61 -21.25
N GLY A 176 7.34 2.53 -22.53
CA GLY A 176 8.20 2.90 -23.64
C GLY A 176 8.58 4.38 -23.63
N LYS A 177 7.64 5.28 -23.30
CA LYS A 177 7.91 6.70 -23.12
C LYS A 177 8.89 6.95 -21.98
N ASP A 178 8.66 6.35 -20.81
CA ASP A 178 9.52 6.52 -19.63
C ASP A 178 10.97 6.08 -19.94
N ILE A 179 11.15 5.03 -20.75
CA ILE A 179 12.47 4.60 -21.23
C ILE A 179 13.06 5.61 -22.23
N LEU A 180 12.33 6.03 -23.25
CA LEU A 180 12.85 6.90 -24.31
C LEU A 180 13.21 8.31 -23.81
N GLU A 181 12.59 8.77 -22.72
CA GLU A 181 12.77 10.11 -22.14
C GLU A 181 13.83 10.17 -21.04
N MET A 182 14.47 9.06 -20.67
CA MET A 182 15.29 8.99 -19.45
C MET A 182 16.48 9.97 -19.45
N GLU A 183 17.01 10.33 -20.64
CA GLU A 183 18.08 11.32 -20.83
C GLU A 183 17.63 12.78 -20.67
N THR A 184 16.34 13.04 -20.71
CA THR A 184 15.83 14.39 -20.48
C THR A 184 15.95 14.68 -18.98
N ASP A 185 16.56 15.82 -18.64
CA ASP A 185 16.89 16.35 -17.29
C ASP A 185 15.70 16.37 -16.29
N PHE A 186 14.52 15.95 -16.73
CA PHE A 186 13.28 15.80 -15.97
C PHE A 186 13.09 14.43 -15.31
N SER A 187 13.86 13.41 -15.71
CA SER A 187 13.80 12.10 -15.06
C SER A 187 14.62 12.12 -13.77
N TYR A 188 14.08 11.60 -12.66
CA TYR A 188 14.85 11.32 -11.44
C TYR A 188 15.84 10.14 -11.65
N ARG A 189 16.07 9.74 -12.90
CA ARG A 189 16.74 8.53 -13.38
C ARG A 189 17.87 8.89 -14.35
N GLY A 190 18.53 10.03 -14.17
CA GLY A 190 19.66 10.43 -15.00
C GLY A 190 20.73 9.33 -15.10
N LEU A 191 21.34 9.21 -16.28
CA LEU A 191 22.41 8.27 -16.58
C LEU A 191 23.78 8.90 -16.30
N GLU A 192 24.44 8.45 -15.24
CA GLU A 192 25.74 8.99 -14.83
C GLU A 192 26.91 8.17 -15.39
N TYR A 193 26.72 6.87 -15.62
CA TYR A 193 27.80 5.95 -15.98
C TYR A 193 27.81 5.62 -17.47
N GLU A 194 28.93 5.89 -18.13
CA GLU A 194 29.09 5.68 -19.57
C GLU A 194 28.84 4.22 -19.98
N GLU A 195 29.23 3.23 -19.17
CA GLU A 195 29.03 1.81 -19.50
C GLU A 195 27.54 1.41 -19.52
N ASN A 196 26.67 2.17 -18.88
CA ASN A 196 25.23 1.95 -18.91
C ASN A 196 24.54 2.69 -20.06
N LYS A 197 25.20 3.69 -20.67
CA LYS A 197 24.65 4.39 -21.83
C LYS A 197 24.55 3.50 -23.05
N GLU A 198 25.55 2.65 -23.30
CA GLU A 198 25.49 1.69 -24.40
C GLU A 198 24.32 0.71 -24.23
N TYR A 199 24.15 0.15 -23.01
CA TYR A 199 23.02 -0.71 -22.69
C TYR A 199 21.66 0.01 -22.85
N TYR A 200 21.60 1.26 -22.42
CA TYR A 200 20.41 2.09 -22.55
C TYR A 200 20.09 2.44 -24.01
N ASP A 201 21.11 2.70 -24.84
CA ASP A 201 20.94 2.98 -26.26
C ASP A 201 20.39 1.77 -27.02
N ASP A 202 20.84 0.56 -26.67
CA ASP A 202 20.29 -0.70 -27.20
C ASP A 202 18.83 -0.85 -26.77
N MET A 203 18.53 -0.66 -25.48
CA MET A 203 17.17 -0.70 -24.93
C MET A 203 16.23 0.31 -25.62
N LYS A 204 16.68 1.54 -25.88
CA LYS A 204 15.92 2.54 -26.63
C LYS A 204 15.60 2.10 -28.05
N GLN A 205 16.57 1.49 -28.73
CA GLN A 205 16.36 0.98 -30.09
C GLN A 205 15.32 -0.15 -30.10
N ASP A 206 15.40 -1.07 -29.15
CA ASP A 206 14.46 -2.18 -29.01
C ASP A 206 13.04 -1.69 -28.69
N VAL A 207 12.90 -0.75 -27.76
CA VAL A 207 11.62 -0.11 -27.43
C VAL A 207 11.03 0.60 -28.65
N ALA A 208 11.83 1.44 -29.33
CA ALA A 208 11.36 2.15 -30.52
C ALA A 208 10.94 1.17 -31.63
N ALA A 209 11.72 0.11 -31.87
CA ALA A 209 11.40 -0.92 -32.84
C ALA A 209 10.12 -1.68 -32.48
N ALA A 210 9.91 -1.99 -31.19
CA ALA A 210 8.71 -2.64 -30.71
C ALA A 210 7.45 -1.78 -30.87
N LEU A 211 7.55 -0.47 -30.59
CA LEU A 211 6.44 0.48 -30.77
C LEU A 211 6.08 0.67 -32.26
N LEU A 212 7.09 0.86 -33.13
CA LEU A 212 6.89 0.99 -34.57
C LEU A 212 6.42 -0.33 -35.21
N GLY A 213 6.89 -1.47 -34.72
CA GLY A 213 6.60 -2.79 -35.27
C GLY A 213 5.29 -3.40 -34.74
N THR A 214 5.20 -3.61 -33.43
CA THR A 214 4.08 -4.33 -32.80
C THR A 214 2.81 -3.48 -32.81
N LEU A 215 2.92 -2.21 -32.43
CA LEU A 215 1.80 -1.26 -32.42
C LEU A 215 1.60 -0.54 -33.76
N GLU A 216 2.48 -0.80 -34.74
CA GLU A 216 2.44 -0.18 -36.07
C GLU A 216 2.44 1.36 -36.03
N MET A 217 3.06 1.97 -35.02
CA MET A 217 3.18 3.42 -34.89
C MET A 217 3.99 4.03 -36.04
N THR A 218 3.73 5.28 -36.38
CA THR A 218 4.60 6.05 -37.27
C THR A 218 5.75 6.70 -36.50
N GLU A 219 6.83 7.07 -37.20
CA GLU A 219 7.93 7.83 -36.59
C GLU A 219 7.45 9.18 -36.01
N GLU A 220 6.45 9.81 -36.64
CA GLU A 220 5.82 11.04 -36.16
C GLU A 220 5.04 10.79 -34.86
N GLU A 221 4.26 9.71 -34.78
CA GLU A 221 3.55 9.33 -33.55
C GLU A 221 4.50 8.98 -32.41
N LEU A 222 5.64 8.35 -32.71
CA LEU A 222 6.70 8.07 -31.73
C LEU A 222 7.35 9.35 -31.21
N ALA A 223 7.61 10.33 -32.10
CA ALA A 223 8.14 11.63 -31.70
C ALA A 223 7.13 12.42 -30.86
N ASP A 224 5.86 12.44 -31.27
CA ASP A 224 4.78 13.11 -30.55
C ASP A 224 4.55 12.52 -29.16
N LEU A 225 4.69 11.19 -29.00
CA LEU A 225 4.58 10.50 -27.71
C LEU A 225 5.50 11.12 -26.63
N MET A 226 6.68 11.64 -27.02
CA MET A 226 7.62 12.29 -26.10
C MET A 226 7.12 13.65 -25.59
N GLY A 227 6.14 14.25 -26.27
CA GLY A 227 5.50 15.49 -25.82
C GLY A 227 4.26 15.27 -24.94
N MET A 228 3.67 14.08 -24.97
CA MET A 228 2.35 13.83 -24.37
C MET A 228 2.42 13.68 -22.84
N GLU A 229 1.44 14.25 -22.14
CA GLU A 229 1.23 13.95 -20.72
C GLU A 229 0.61 12.55 -20.54
N ARG A 230 0.87 11.91 -19.39
CA ARG A 230 0.49 10.49 -19.14
C ARG A 230 -1.02 10.22 -19.28
N ASP A 231 -1.85 11.18 -18.91
CA ASP A 231 -3.31 11.08 -18.88
C ASP A 231 -3.96 12.20 -19.72
N SER A 232 -3.42 12.47 -20.92
CA SER A 232 -3.95 13.46 -21.84
C SER A 232 -4.95 12.88 -22.85
N GLU A 233 -5.83 13.73 -23.38
CA GLU A 233 -6.70 13.38 -24.51
C GLU A 233 -5.89 12.96 -25.76
N GLU A 234 -4.66 13.48 -25.91
CA GLU A 234 -3.76 13.14 -27.02
C GLU A 234 -3.27 11.69 -26.93
N MET A 235 -2.99 11.20 -25.71
CA MET A 235 -2.65 9.81 -25.45
C MET A 235 -3.83 8.89 -25.80
N ASP A 236 -5.04 9.24 -25.36
CA ASP A 236 -6.25 8.46 -25.65
C ASP A 236 -6.55 8.43 -27.16
N GLU A 237 -6.35 9.55 -27.87
CA GLU A 237 -6.49 9.62 -29.33
C GLU A 237 -5.43 8.79 -30.05
N LEU A 238 -4.18 8.78 -29.57
CA LEU A 238 -3.13 7.91 -30.12
C LEU A 238 -3.52 6.44 -29.97
N ILE A 239 -4.01 6.01 -28.79
CA ILE A 239 -4.47 4.65 -28.56
C ILE A 239 -5.64 4.32 -29.51
N ARG A 240 -6.61 5.23 -29.67
CA ARG A 240 -7.74 5.04 -30.59
C ARG A 240 -7.27 4.84 -32.03
N ARG A 241 -6.31 5.65 -32.51
CA ARG A 241 -5.70 5.48 -33.85
C ARG A 241 -4.99 4.14 -34.01
N ILE A 242 -4.29 3.66 -32.98
CA ILE A 242 -3.66 2.33 -32.99
C ILE A 242 -4.74 1.24 -33.11
N PHE A 243 -5.82 1.34 -32.33
CA PHE A 243 -6.94 0.38 -32.39
C PHE A 243 -7.58 0.34 -33.77
N GLU A 244 -7.89 1.50 -34.35
CA GLU A 244 -8.44 1.61 -35.70
C GLU A 244 -7.53 0.99 -36.76
N ARG A 245 -6.22 1.27 -36.68
CA ARG A 245 -5.20 0.73 -37.59
C ARG A 245 -5.10 -0.79 -37.51
N LYS A 246 -5.12 -1.33 -36.28
CA LYS A 246 -5.00 -2.77 -36.02
C LYS A 246 -6.33 -3.52 -36.21
N GLY A 247 -7.44 -2.79 -36.41
CA GLY A 247 -8.78 -3.36 -36.52
C GLY A 247 -9.29 -3.97 -35.22
N TRP A 248 -8.85 -3.43 -34.07
CA TRP A 248 -9.32 -3.85 -32.75
C TRP A 248 -10.55 -3.04 -32.33
N ASP A 249 -11.47 -3.71 -31.64
CA ASP A 249 -12.64 -3.05 -31.08
C ASP A 249 -12.23 -2.19 -29.86
N TYR A 250 -12.47 -0.89 -29.97
CA TYR A 250 -12.19 0.09 -28.92
C TYR A 250 -13.42 0.27 -28.02
N GLU A 251 -13.32 -0.15 -26.76
CA GLU A 251 -14.29 0.13 -25.71
C GLU A 251 -13.63 1.04 -24.67
N GLU A 252 -14.23 2.20 -24.39
CA GLU A 252 -13.80 3.06 -23.28
C GLU A 252 -14.17 2.38 -21.95
N ASP A 253 -13.16 1.98 -21.17
CA ASP A 253 -13.30 1.43 -19.81
C ASP A 253 -13.77 2.49 -18.80
#